data_AF-A0A970GQI3-F1
#
_entry.id   AF-A0A970GQI3-F1
#
_cell.length_a   1.000
_cell.length_b   1.000
_cell.length_c   1.000
_cell.angle_alpha   90.00
_cell.angle_beta   90.00
_cell.angle_gamma   90.00
#
_symmetry.space_group_name_H-M   'P 1'
#
loop_
_entity.id
_entity.type
_entity.pdbx_description
1 polymer ?
#
loop_
_entity_poly.entity_id
_entity_poly.type
_entity_poly.pdbx_seq_one_letter_code
_entity_poly.pdbx_strand_id
1 'polypeptide(L)'
;MSDILGVIFSINTFAAAIRMATPIALAAMGGAFSERAGIINIGLEGMILTGAFAGVLGSYYTGSPWFGVLMAAVAGGLLAALFALFTIKFKADQVVTGVGL
;
A
#
# COMPACT_ATOMS: atom_id res chain seq x y z
N MET A 1 -33.02 -8.57 1.23
CA MET A 1 -32.73 -7.34 0.47
C MET A 1 -32.74 -6.10 1.37
N SER A 2 -33.73 -5.96 2.26
CA SER A 2 -33.80 -4.88 3.27
C SER A 2 -32.57 -4.81 4.18
N ASP A 3 -32.02 -5.95 4.61
CA ASP A 3 -30.86 -5.97 5.52
C ASP A 3 -29.56 -5.52 4.82
N ILE A 4 -29.40 -5.85 3.54
CA ILE A 4 -28.27 -5.40 2.72
C ILE A 4 -28.33 -3.87 2.54
N LEU A 5 -29.52 -3.34 2.24
CA LEU A 5 -29.72 -1.89 2.16
C LEU A 5 -29.43 -1.21 3.49
N GLY A 6 -29.85 -1.81 4.62
CA GLY A 6 -29.52 -1.33 5.96
C GLY A 6 -28.02 -1.27 6.24
N VAL A 7 -27.25 -2.27 5.78
CA VAL A 7 -25.78 -2.29 5.91
C VAL A 7 -25.12 -1.25 5.02
N ILE A 8 -25.55 -1.11 3.76
CA ILE A 8 -25.00 -0.14 2.80
C ILE A 8 -25.19 1.30 3.29
N PHE A 9 -26.38 1.63 3.78
CA PHE A 9 -26.69 2.97 4.30
C PHE A 9 -26.34 3.14 5.79
N SER A 10 -25.60 2.21 6.38
CA SER A 10 -25.19 2.33 7.78
C SER A 10 -24.08 3.37 7.96
N ILE A 11 -24.14 4.09 9.08
CA ILE A 11 -23.08 5.02 9.50
C ILE A 11 -21.71 4.32 9.60
N ASN A 12 -21.69 3.05 10.04
CA ASN A 12 -20.43 2.30 10.19
C ASN A 12 -19.74 2.05 8.85
N THR A 13 -20.51 1.73 7.81
CA THR A 13 -20.00 1.52 6.45
C THR A 13 -19.38 2.80 5.91
N PHE A 14 -20.06 3.93 6.04
CA PHE A 14 -19.53 5.24 5.62
C PHE A 14 -18.29 5.65 6.43
N ALA A 15 -18.29 5.44 7.74
CA ALA A 15 -17.14 5.74 8.59
C ALA A 15 -15.91 4.86 8.26
N ALA A 16 -16.11 3.60 7.90
CA ALA A 16 -15.04 2.73 7.40
C ALA A 16 -14.54 3.20 6.03
N ALA A 17 -15.44 3.52 5.10
CA ALA A 17 -15.10 4.00 3.77
C ALA A 17 -14.22 5.26 3.81
N ILE A 18 -14.58 6.26 4.63
CA ILE A 18 -13.79 7.50 4.76
C ILE A 18 -12.41 7.22 5.36
N ARG A 19 -12.31 6.35 6.38
CA ARG A 19 -11.02 6.00 7.00
C ARG A 19 -10.08 5.27 6.04
N MET A 20 -10.61 4.40 5.18
CA MET A 20 -9.81 3.69 4.18
C MET A 20 -9.51 4.53 2.93
N ALA A 21 -10.37 5.51 2.60
CA ALA A 21 -10.15 6.37 1.45
C ALA A 21 -8.83 7.13 1.51
N THR A 22 -8.43 7.64 2.69
CA THR A 22 -7.16 8.38 2.84
C THR A 22 -5.93 7.55 2.49
N PRO A 23 -5.65 6.38 3.10
CA PRO A 23 -4.48 5.58 2.73
C PRO A 23 -4.55 5.08 1.29
N ILE A 24 -5.73 4.73 0.78
CA ILE A 24 -5.90 4.31 -0.62
C ILE A 24 -5.58 5.46 -1.58
N ALA A 25 -6.03 6.69 -1.30
CA ALA A 25 -5.74 7.85 -2.13
C ALA A 25 -4.24 8.18 -2.14
N LEU A 26 -3.56 8.09 -1.00
CA LEU A 26 -2.11 8.25 -0.91
C LEU A 26 -1.38 7.18 -1.74
N ALA A 27 -1.82 5.93 -1.66
CA ALA A 27 -1.24 4.85 -2.43
C ALA A 27 -1.50 5.00 -3.94
N ALA A 28 -2.71 5.42 -4.33
CA ALA A 28 -3.07 5.69 -5.72
C ALA A 28 -2.22 6.81 -6.34
N MET A 29 -1.87 7.85 -5.57
CA MET A 29 -0.92 8.87 -6.03
C MET A 29 0.46 8.26 -6.33
N GLY A 30 0.97 7.37 -5.47
CA GLY A 30 2.21 6.65 -5.70
C GLY A 30 2.16 5.76 -6.96
N GLY A 31 1.04 5.07 -7.16
CA GLY A 31 0.76 4.29 -8.37
C GLY A 31 0.75 5.17 -9.63
N ALA A 32 0.07 6.31 -9.60
CA ALA A 32 0.01 7.26 -10.71
C ALA A 32 1.39 7.82 -11.09
N PHE A 33 2.29 8.05 -10.12
CA PHE A 33 3.68 8.40 -10.41
C PHE A 33 4.44 7.26 -11.10
N SER A 34 4.22 6.02 -10.66
CA SER A 34 4.84 4.83 -11.28
C SER A 34 4.37 4.65 -12.72
N GLU A 35 3.07 4.79 -12.98
CA GLU A 35 2.48 4.70 -14.31
C GLU A 35 3.01 5.78 -15.25
N ARG A 36 3.20 7.01 -14.75
CA ARG A 36 3.85 8.09 -15.54
C ARG A 36 5.28 7.77 -15.93
N ALA A 37 5.99 6.93 -15.16
CA ALA A 37 7.32 6.43 -15.49
C ALA A 37 7.30 5.21 -16.43
N GLY A 38 6.12 4.76 -16.87
CA GLY A 38 5.94 3.58 -17.73
C GLY A 38 5.99 2.24 -16.98
N ILE A 39 5.84 2.26 -15.66
CA ILE A 39 5.85 1.07 -14.80
C ILE A 39 4.48 0.93 -14.12
N ILE A 40 3.70 -0.07 -14.52
CA ILE A 40 2.44 -0.42 -13.89
C ILE A 40 2.74 -1.27 -12.65
N ASN A 41 2.58 -0.67 -11.47
CA ASN A 41 2.90 -1.33 -10.21
C ASN A 41 1.69 -2.10 -9.67
N ILE A 42 1.58 -3.38 -10.04
CA ILE A 42 0.54 -4.30 -9.55
C ILE A 42 0.79 -4.72 -8.09
N GLY A 43 2.05 -4.71 -7.63
CA GLY A 43 2.45 -5.11 -6.27
C GLY A 43 2.19 -4.06 -5.18
N LEU A 44 1.45 -2.99 -5.50
CA LEU A 44 1.19 -1.86 -4.59
C LEU A 44 0.51 -2.32 -3.29
N GLU A 45 -0.38 -3.30 -3.36
CA GLU A 45 -1.08 -3.84 -2.19
C GLU A 45 -0.11 -4.54 -1.22
N GLY A 46 0.83 -5.33 -1.74
CA GLY A 46 1.90 -5.94 -0.96
C GLY A 46 2.84 -4.90 -0.32
N MET A 47 3.15 -3.82 -1.04
CA MET A 47 3.95 -2.70 -0.50
C MET A 47 3.23 -1.98 0.65
N ILE A 48 1.91 -1.76 0.54
CA ILE A 48 1.09 -1.15 1.60
C ILE A 48 1.08 -2.06 2.84
N LEU A 49 0.79 -3.35 2.66
CA LEU A 49 0.73 -4.31 3.78
C LEU A 49 2.07 -4.44 4.49
N THR A 50 3.18 -4.48 3.72
CA THR A 50 4.52 -4.57 4.29
C THR A 50 4.88 -3.30 5.06
N GLY A 51 4.58 -2.11 4.50
CA GLY A 51 4.77 -0.84 5.20
C GLY A 51 3.94 -0.76 6.48
N ALA A 52 2.68 -1.18 6.44
CA ALA A 52 1.80 -1.21 7.61
C ALA A 52 2.35 -2.13 8.72
N PHE A 53 2.80 -3.34 8.37
CA PHE A 53 3.42 -4.26 9.32
C PHE A 53 4.71 -3.68 9.92
N ALA A 54 5.62 -3.18 9.08
CA ALA A 54 6.89 -2.60 9.52
C ALA A 54 6.66 -1.37 10.42
N GLY A 55 5.63 -0.56 10.13
CA GLY A 55 5.28 0.61 10.94
C GLY A 55 4.75 0.25 12.31
N VAL A 56 3.87 -0.75 12.41
CA VAL A 56 3.40 -1.27 13.70
C VAL A 56 4.57 -1.88 14.49
N LEU A 57 5.41 -2.67 13.83
CA LEU A 57 6.56 -3.31 14.45
C LEU A 57 7.58 -2.27 14.98
N GLY A 58 7.89 -1.26 14.19
CA GLY A 58 8.78 -0.16 14.59
C GLY A 58 8.21 0.67 15.73
N SER A 59 6.92 1.01 15.69
CA SER A 59 6.23 1.73 16.77
C SER A 59 6.19 0.91 18.07
N TYR A 60 5.94 -0.40 17.97
CA TYR A 60 5.85 -1.29 19.13
C TYR A 60 7.18 -1.40 19.90
N TYR A 61 8.30 -1.60 19.20
CA TYR A 61 9.60 -1.76 19.86
C TYR A 61 10.20 -0.45 20.37
N THR A 62 9.91 0.67 19.71
CA THR A 62 10.50 1.97 20.08
C THR A 62 9.60 2.82 20.97
N GLY A 63 8.31 2.49 21.05
CA GLY A 63 7.30 3.31 21.70
C GLY A 63 7.01 4.64 20.99
N SER A 64 7.62 4.88 19.81
CA SER A 64 7.52 6.14 19.08
C SER A 64 6.75 5.96 17.76
N PRO A 65 5.59 6.62 17.59
CA PRO A 65 4.83 6.57 16.35
C PRO A 65 5.64 7.04 15.14
N TRP A 66 6.50 8.05 15.33
CA TRP A 66 7.34 8.61 14.28
C TRP A 66 8.39 7.63 13.78
N PHE A 67 8.92 6.80 14.68
CA PHE A 67 9.85 5.74 14.28
C PHE A 67 9.13 4.64 13.50
N GLY A 68 7.87 4.35 13.83
CA GLY A 68 7.01 3.49 13.01
C GLY A 68 6.83 4.05 11.59
N VAL A 69 6.55 5.34 11.44
CA VAL A 69 6.45 5.98 10.11
C VAL A 69 7.75 5.84 9.32
N LEU A 70 8.90 6.07 9.95
CA LEU A 70 10.20 5.90 9.29
C LEU A 70 10.42 4.45 8.84
N MET A 71 10.14 3.48 9.70
CA MET A 71 10.26 2.06 9.38
C MET A 71 9.33 1.63 8.25
N ALA A 72 8.08 2.13 8.23
CA ALA A 72 7.13 1.86 7.16
C ALA A 72 7.64 2.40 5.81
N ALA A 73 8.15 3.63 5.80
CA ALA A 73 8.69 4.26 4.60
C ALA A 73 9.92 3.52 4.06
N VAL A 74 10.84 3.11 4.95
CA VAL A 74 12.03 2.34 4.56
C VAL A 74 11.64 0.96 4.01
N ALA A 75 10.76 0.22 4.69
CA ALA A 75 10.33 -1.10 4.25
C ALA A 75 9.61 -1.05 2.89
N GLY A 76 8.65 -0.13 2.72
CA GLY A 76 7.96 0.08 1.45
C GLY A 76 8.91 0.52 0.33
N GLY A 77 9.85 1.42 0.63
CA GLY A 77 10.87 1.87 -0.31
C GLY A 77 11.81 0.75 -0.76
N LEU A 78 12.18 -0.17 0.14
CA LEU A 78 12.99 -1.35 -0.20
C LEU A 78 12.23 -2.32 -1.12
N LEU A 79 10.95 -2.59 -0.87
CA LEU A 79 10.13 -3.38 -1.80
C LEU A 79 9.98 -2.69 -3.16
N ALA A 80 9.75 -1.38 -3.18
CA ALA A 80 9.68 -0.62 -4.42
C ALA A 80 10.99 -0.69 -5.21
N ALA A 81 12.14 -0.61 -4.52
CA ALA A 81 13.46 -0.76 -5.14
C ALA A 81 13.69 -2.19 -5.68
N LEU A 82 13.21 -3.22 -4.97
CA LEU A 82 13.26 -4.60 -5.43
C LEU A 82 12.41 -4.81 -6.69
N PHE A 83 11.18 -4.28 -6.68
CA PHE A 83 10.29 -4.30 -7.84
C PHE A 83 10.91 -3.56 -9.04
N ALA A 84 11.47 -2.37 -8.81
CA ALA A 84 12.20 -1.61 -9.83
C ALA A 84 13.42 -2.35 -10.37
N LEU A 85 14.15 -3.09 -9.54
CA LEU A 85 15.28 -3.92 -9.98
C LEU A 85 14.82 -4.98 -11.01
N PHE A 86 13.75 -5.70 -10.71
CA PHE A 86 13.23 -6.73 -11.62
C PHE A 86 12.61 -6.15 -12.90
N THR A 87 11.82 -5.08 -12.77
CA THR A 87 11.10 -4.50 -13.91
C THR A 87 11.98 -3.63 -14.81
N ILE A 88 12.92 -2.85 -14.24
CA ILE A 88 13.78 -1.94 -15.00
C ILE A 88 15.06 -2.64 -15.46
N LYS A 89 15.79 -3.30 -14.56
CA LYS A 89 17.10 -3.88 -14.88
C LYS A 89 16.98 -5.25 -15.55
N PHE A 90 16.11 -6.11 -15.03
CA PHE A 90 15.91 -7.45 -15.60
C PHE A 90 14.80 -7.52 -16.66
N LYS A 91 14.05 -6.43 -16.87
CA LYS A 91 12.94 -6.35 -17.84
C LYS A 91 11.93 -7.48 -17.67
N ALA A 92 11.74 -7.93 -16.44
CA ALA A 92 10.75 -8.94 -16.11
C ALA A 92 9.33 -8.38 -16.27
N ASP A 93 8.38 -9.27 -16.51
CA ASP A 93 6.98 -8.91 -16.63
C ASP A 93 6.46 -8.25 -15.34
N GLN A 94 5.88 -7.07 -15.46
CA GLN A 94 5.45 -6.23 -14.33
C GLN A 94 4.28 -6.85 -13.56
N VAL A 95 3.45 -7.64 -14.23
CA VAL A 95 2.32 -8.35 -13.60
C VAL A 95 2.85 -9.51 -12.78
N VAL A 96 3.71 -10.36 -13.35
CA VAL A 96 4.29 -11.51 -12.64
C VAL A 96 5.13 -11.06 -11.45
N THR A 97 5.99 -10.07 -11.64
CA THR A 97 6.83 -9.53 -10.57
C THR A 97 6.02 -8.81 -9.51
N GLY A 98 4.93 -8.15 -9.88
CA GLY A 98 4.03 -7.47 -8.93
C GLY A 98 3.20 -8.45 -8.10
N VAL A 99 2.72 -9.55 -8.69
CA VAL A 99 1.96 -10.59 -7.96
C VAL A 99 2.84 -11.41 -7.03
N GLY A 100 4.12 -11.59 -7.37
CA GLY A 100 5.07 -12.30 -6.51
C GLY A 100 5.63 -11.48 -5.34
N LEU A 101 5.32 -10.18 -5.28
CA LEU A 101 5.83 -9.22 -4.29
C LEU A 101 4.93 -9.14 -3.06
#